data_AF-A0A1C0S8U8-F1
#
_entry.id   AF-A0A1C0S8U8-F1
#
_cell.length_a   1.000
_cell.length_b   1.000
_cell.length_c   1.000
_cell.angle_alpha   90.00
_cell.angle_beta   90.00
_cell.angle_gamma   90.00
#
_symmetry.space_group_name_H-M   'P 1'
#
loop_
_entity.id
_entity.type
_entity.pdbx_description
1 polymer ?
#
loop_
_entity_poly.entity_id
_entity_poly.type
_entity_poly.pdbx_seq_one_letter_code
_entity_poly.pdbx_strand_id
1 'polypeptide(L)'
;MALNAATVFRDYEVDSVPASGSHKIKKSEVRAIHAGIDAVISAFLTNGGLIFASKATLDASLNYAANTMAWVLGDATVANNGIYRKVGASGTGSWTRVADLPFSFIIASDTGAGTANAIQATTSIPVSGSALIWMNVFEANTASPVTVSFNGGAALTIKTNTGNNVASGGLVAGMIVLGIVSGSTFRILNDQVSSAIVAAAEAAQAAAEDAAADAVALVGLAASAIQPEDVYLSLVNFAGAEDNAKFTAAIAAAAALSNGATIFVPRGTYSITQKAVPQNIKLVLDKGAVIQPSAATASLFDSQGGLSGISGGLLVNPSGLATNAIIVSKPADNLSCVIDDIYFSQFTRAVRLTSGDCLKVTNCTGVSNGTFVLFADDGRNSTISGNYAIGGNGVSLQKVTQGAEGAYIQNNGFLPASGTYCVQLGCGLEISILGNIFDQITTGPAIIIDGQTNAIHSIKVESNWIGRQSGAANADYGLYVVGNVRDVKSFNNTYVGWQEAGIYFNGLAGGTLLYCRSLDDTAQTHACATFSSPMRKHHD
;
A
#
# COMPACT_ATOMS: atom_id res chain seq x y z
N MET A 1 87.72 33.38 -28.44
CA MET A 1 87.14 33.68 -27.12
C MET A 1 87.07 35.20 -27.01
N ALA A 2 85.95 35.78 -26.60
CA ALA A 2 85.87 37.24 -26.44
C ALA A 2 86.88 37.70 -25.37
N LEU A 3 87.68 38.73 -25.66
CA LEU A 3 88.58 39.33 -24.69
C LEU A 3 87.75 39.86 -23.51
N ASN A 4 88.19 39.60 -22.28
CA ASN A 4 87.53 40.09 -21.08
C ASN A 4 88.54 40.86 -20.21
N ALA A 5 88.04 41.68 -19.28
CA ALA A 5 88.91 42.53 -18.46
C ALA A 5 89.92 41.70 -17.65
N ALA A 6 89.50 40.55 -17.13
CA ALA A 6 90.38 39.66 -16.35
C ALA A 6 91.59 39.15 -17.14
N THR A 7 91.43 38.86 -18.44
CA THR A 7 92.53 38.38 -19.30
C THR A 7 93.45 39.49 -19.78
N VAL A 8 92.91 40.68 -20.09
CA VAL A 8 93.69 41.81 -20.62
C VAL A 8 94.40 42.61 -19.53
N PHE A 9 93.83 42.68 -18.32
CA PHE A 9 94.38 43.42 -17.17
C PHE A 9 94.97 42.50 -16.09
N ARG A 10 95.31 41.26 -16.43
CA ARG A 10 95.98 40.34 -15.50
C ARG A 10 97.31 40.89 -15.00
N ASP A 11 97.71 40.51 -13.80
CA ASP A 11 98.95 41.00 -13.18
C ASP A 11 100.22 40.40 -13.82
N TYR A 12 100.14 39.17 -14.35
CA TYR A 12 101.29 38.38 -14.82
C TYR A 12 101.10 37.79 -16.23
N GLU A 13 102.19 37.54 -16.96
CA GLU A 13 102.14 37.04 -18.35
C GLU A 13 101.47 35.66 -18.47
N VAL A 14 101.64 34.82 -17.45
CA VAL A 14 100.87 33.60 -17.24
C VAL A 14 99.98 33.81 -16.03
N ASP A 15 98.69 33.53 -16.18
CA ASP A 15 97.70 33.79 -15.14
C ASP A 15 98.08 33.12 -13.82
N SER A 16 98.00 33.87 -12.72
CA SER A 16 98.38 33.43 -11.37
C SER A 16 99.83 32.93 -11.19
N VAL A 17 100.75 33.22 -12.11
CA VAL A 17 102.17 32.84 -11.99
C VAL A 17 103.08 34.07 -11.91
N PRO A 18 103.43 34.56 -10.70
CA PRO A 18 104.25 35.76 -10.51
C PRO A 18 105.61 35.71 -11.20
N ALA A 19 106.20 34.52 -11.28
CA ALA A 19 107.51 34.30 -11.89
C ALA A 19 107.54 34.52 -13.41
N SER A 20 106.38 34.59 -14.07
CA SER A 20 106.27 34.85 -15.51
C SER A 20 106.55 36.32 -15.91
N GLY A 21 106.70 37.20 -14.92
CA GLY A 21 106.89 38.63 -15.12
C GLY A 21 105.56 39.40 -15.25
N SER A 22 105.63 40.73 -15.06
CA SER A 22 104.47 41.60 -15.15
C SER A 22 103.90 41.62 -16.56
N HIS A 23 102.58 41.42 -16.67
CA HIS A 23 101.92 41.42 -17.97
C HIS A 23 101.95 42.80 -18.63
N LYS A 24 102.43 42.86 -19.88
CA LYS A 24 102.38 44.11 -20.65
C LYS A 24 101.05 44.22 -21.40
N ILE A 25 100.16 45.03 -20.84
CA ILE A 25 98.84 45.32 -21.44
C ILE A 25 99.00 45.89 -22.84
N LYS A 26 98.40 45.23 -23.84
CA LYS A 26 98.38 45.73 -25.21
C LYS A 26 97.25 46.73 -25.41
N LYS A 27 97.59 47.95 -25.85
CA LYS A 27 96.63 49.03 -26.12
C LYS A 27 95.55 48.66 -27.16
N SER A 28 95.78 47.67 -28.03
CA SER A 28 94.79 47.18 -29.00
C SER A 28 93.71 46.33 -28.32
N GLU A 29 94.06 45.53 -27.32
CA GLU A 29 93.15 44.63 -26.60
C GLU A 29 92.24 45.42 -25.64
N VAL A 30 92.80 46.45 -24.98
CA VAL A 30 92.01 47.40 -24.16
C VAL A 30 90.97 48.12 -25.01
N ARG A 31 91.34 48.58 -26.22
CA ARG A 31 90.42 49.22 -27.15
C ARG A 31 89.34 48.27 -27.65
N ALA A 32 89.67 46.99 -27.86
CA ALA A 32 88.70 45.97 -28.25
C ALA A 32 87.66 45.71 -27.15
N ILE A 33 88.09 45.66 -25.86
CA ILE A 33 87.16 45.53 -24.73
C ILE A 33 86.28 46.76 -24.58
N HIS A 34 86.84 47.97 -24.64
CA HIS A 34 86.05 49.21 -24.56
C HIS A 34 85.03 49.30 -25.69
N ALA A 35 85.41 48.96 -26.93
CA ALA A 35 84.45 48.91 -28.05
C ALA A 35 83.33 47.89 -27.81
N GLY A 36 83.63 46.76 -27.16
CA GLY A 36 82.61 45.79 -26.73
C GLY A 36 81.68 46.34 -25.64
N ILE A 37 82.23 47.03 -24.63
CA ILE A 37 81.46 47.68 -23.56
C ILE A 37 80.57 48.78 -24.15
N ASP A 38 81.12 49.64 -25.00
CA ASP A 38 80.38 50.72 -25.66
C ASP A 38 79.29 50.17 -26.57
N ALA A 39 79.54 49.05 -27.27
CA ALA A 39 78.52 48.37 -28.06
C ALA A 39 77.38 47.81 -27.19
N VAL A 40 77.69 47.26 -26.01
CA VAL A 40 76.68 46.75 -25.06
C VAL A 40 75.89 47.90 -24.43
N ILE A 41 76.56 48.98 -23.99
CA ILE A 41 75.91 50.19 -23.45
C ILE A 41 75.02 50.81 -24.52
N SER A 42 75.52 50.95 -25.74
CA SER A 42 74.75 51.50 -26.86
C SER A 42 73.57 50.58 -27.22
N ALA A 43 73.74 49.25 -27.20
CA ALA A 43 72.62 48.32 -27.38
C ALA A 43 71.55 48.46 -26.28
N PHE A 44 71.93 48.69 -25.03
CA PHE A 44 71.00 48.91 -23.92
C PHE A 44 70.29 50.26 -24.00
N LEU A 45 71.01 51.33 -24.35
CA LEU A 45 70.43 52.67 -24.49
C LEU A 45 69.55 52.81 -25.75
N THR A 46 69.82 52.04 -26.79
CA THR A 46 69.07 52.11 -28.07
C THR A 46 67.90 51.12 -28.13
N ASN A 47 67.90 50.05 -27.32
CA ASN A 47 66.85 49.01 -27.29
C ASN A 47 66.16 48.81 -25.93
N GLY A 48 66.56 49.53 -24.88
CA GLY A 48 65.95 49.48 -23.55
C GLY A 48 64.61 50.19 -23.51
N GLY A 49 63.55 49.50 -23.93
CA GLY A 49 62.13 49.80 -23.70
C GLY A 49 61.75 51.27 -23.59
N LEU A 50 61.69 51.98 -24.71
CA LEU A 50 61.15 53.35 -24.73
C LEU A 50 59.67 53.32 -24.36
N ILE A 51 59.23 54.18 -23.44
CA ILE A 51 57.83 54.30 -23.04
C ILE A 51 57.33 55.69 -23.40
N PHE A 52 56.21 55.75 -24.09
CA PHE A 52 55.52 56.98 -24.46
C PHE A 52 54.12 57.02 -23.84
N ALA A 53 53.69 58.20 -23.42
CA ALA A 53 52.35 58.41 -22.89
C ALA A 53 51.28 58.36 -23.98
N SER A 54 51.59 58.75 -25.23
CA SER A 54 50.64 58.72 -26.35
C SER A 54 51.32 58.34 -27.67
N LYS A 55 50.53 57.83 -28.62
CA LYS A 55 51.00 57.56 -29.98
C LYS A 55 51.40 58.85 -30.70
N ALA A 56 50.75 59.98 -30.40
CA ALA A 56 51.16 61.27 -30.95
C ALA A 56 52.60 61.64 -30.51
N THR A 57 52.93 61.44 -29.23
CA THR A 57 54.31 61.70 -28.73
C THR A 57 55.33 60.72 -29.31
N LEU A 58 54.93 59.48 -29.56
CA LEU A 58 55.76 58.50 -30.26
C LEU A 58 56.02 58.91 -31.71
N ASP A 59 54.97 59.27 -32.45
CA ASP A 59 55.03 59.64 -33.87
C ASP A 59 55.84 60.93 -34.11
N ALA A 60 55.83 61.87 -33.16
CA ALA A 60 56.70 63.05 -33.19
C ALA A 60 58.18 62.72 -32.95
N SER A 61 58.48 61.57 -32.35
CA SER A 61 59.85 61.17 -31.97
C SER A 61 60.47 60.23 -33.00
N LEU A 62 60.97 60.80 -34.10
CA LEU A 62 61.56 60.04 -35.22
C LEU A 62 63.08 59.90 -35.17
N ASN A 63 63.74 60.50 -34.18
CA ASN A 63 65.20 60.49 -34.00
C ASN A 63 65.79 59.15 -33.53
N TYR A 64 64.98 58.09 -33.45
CA TYR A 64 65.44 56.73 -33.14
C TYR A 64 65.86 55.96 -34.40
N ALA A 65 66.79 55.01 -34.24
CA ALA A 65 67.22 54.13 -35.31
C ALA A 65 66.07 53.23 -35.80
N ALA A 66 66.19 52.72 -37.04
CA ALA A 66 65.26 51.71 -37.54
C ALA A 66 65.29 50.47 -36.64
N ASN A 67 64.13 49.84 -36.47
CA ASN A 67 63.88 48.68 -35.59
C ASN A 67 63.92 48.93 -34.07
N THR A 68 64.09 50.18 -33.61
CA THR A 68 63.88 50.51 -32.20
C THR A 68 62.45 50.18 -31.77
N MET A 69 62.31 49.62 -30.56
CA MET A 69 61.03 49.20 -29.98
C MET A 69 60.56 50.22 -28.93
N ALA A 70 59.27 50.53 -28.93
CA ALA A 70 58.66 51.45 -27.97
C ALA A 70 57.28 50.97 -27.53
N TRP A 71 56.87 51.30 -26.32
CA TRP A 71 55.56 50.98 -25.75
C TRP A 71 54.78 52.28 -25.58
N VAL A 72 53.51 52.26 -25.96
CA VAL A 72 52.57 53.35 -25.65
C VAL A 72 51.64 52.88 -24.54
N LEU A 73 51.72 53.55 -23.39
CA LEU A 73 51.04 53.20 -22.13
C LEU A 73 50.31 54.45 -21.59
N GLY A 74 49.14 54.79 -22.13
CA GLY A 74 48.35 55.93 -21.63
C GLY A 74 47.68 56.81 -22.68
N ASP A 75 47.61 56.38 -23.95
CA ASP A 75 46.92 57.13 -24.99
C ASP A 75 45.41 57.08 -24.72
N ALA A 76 44.73 58.23 -24.81
CA ALA A 76 43.28 58.32 -24.63
C ALA A 76 42.51 57.48 -25.66
N THR A 77 43.09 57.28 -26.85
CA THR A 77 42.55 56.33 -27.83
C THR A 77 43.12 54.95 -27.53
N VAL A 78 42.29 54.08 -26.96
CA VAL A 78 42.60 52.70 -26.56
C VAL A 78 43.43 51.93 -27.61
N ALA A 79 43.04 52.00 -28.89
CA ALA A 79 43.71 51.29 -30.00
C ALA A 79 45.17 51.71 -30.24
N ASN A 80 45.58 52.87 -29.71
CA ASN A 80 46.94 53.39 -29.82
C ASN A 80 47.89 52.87 -28.74
N ASN A 81 47.38 52.19 -27.71
CA ASN A 81 48.21 51.57 -26.69
C ASN A 81 48.73 50.21 -27.21
N GLY A 82 50.04 50.00 -27.15
CA GLY A 82 50.67 48.84 -27.80
C GLY A 82 52.18 48.94 -27.89
N ILE A 83 52.78 47.91 -28.47
CA ILE A 83 54.19 47.85 -28.79
C ILE A 83 54.38 48.28 -30.24
N TYR A 84 55.28 49.21 -30.47
CA TYR A 84 55.59 49.81 -31.76
C TYR A 84 57.06 49.59 -32.13
N ARG A 85 57.31 49.49 -33.44
CA ARG A 85 58.64 49.40 -34.02
C ARG A 85 58.88 50.56 -34.97
N LYS A 86 60.05 51.20 -34.85
CA LYS A 86 60.47 52.29 -35.72
C LYS A 86 60.80 51.76 -37.12
N VAL A 87 60.22 52.37 -38.16
CA VAL A 87 60.51 52.10 -39.57
C VAL A 87 61.15 53.34 -40.19
N GLY A 88 62.21 53.15 -40.99
CA GLY A 88 63.00 54.23 -41.58
C GLY A 88 64.14 54.73 -40.69
N ALA A 89 65.12 55.40 -41.31
CA ALA A 89 66.33 55.90 -40.65
C ALA A 89 66.01 56.97 -39.58
N SER A 90 66.93 57.17 -38.63
CA SER A 90 66.80 58.23 -37.62
C SER A 90 66.58 59.60 -38.28
N GLY A 91 65.62 60.35 -37.75
CA GLY A 91 65.19 61.66 -38.25
C GLY A 91 64.12 61.61 -39.36
N THR A 92 63.78 60.42 -39.88
CA THR A 92 62.76 60.23 -40.94
C THR A 92 61.90 58.99 -40.68
N GLY A 93 60.83 58.73 -41.44
CA GLY A 93 60.03 57.50 -41.33
C GLY A 93 58.85 57.56 -40.35
N SER A 94 58.43 56.42 -39.80
CA SER A 94 57.21 56.30 -38.95
C SER A 94 57.32 55.16 -37.92
N TRP A 95 56.32 55.05 -37.05
CA TRP A 95 56.18 53.94 -36.11
C TRP A 95 55.04 53.02 -36.50
N THR A 96 55.33 51.72 -36.55
CA THR A 96 54.35 50.68 -36.88
C THR A 96 54.05 49.84 -35.64
N ARG A 97 52.77 49.65 -35.31
CA ARG A 97 52.36 48.77 -34.21
C ARG A 97 52.70 47.32 -34.57
N VAL A 98 53.35 46.60 -33.67
CA VAL A 98 53.81 45.23 -33.89
C VAL A 98 53.25 44.22 -32.91
N ALA A 99 52.77 44.65 -31.73
CA ALA A 99 52.10 43.78 -30.77
C ALA A 99 51.20 44.56 -29.81
N ASP A 100 50.30 43.84 -29.14
CA ASP A 100 49.59 44.33 -27.95
C ASP A 100 50.52 44.37 -26.73
N LEU A 101 50.10 45.10 -25.68
CA LEU A 101 50.83 45.11 -24.41
C LEU A 101 50.68 43.75 -23.71
N PRO A 102 51.74 43.24 -23.03
CA PRO A 102 51.72 41.92 -22.41
C PRO A 102 50.98 41.95 -21.05
N PHE A 103 49.68 42.25 -21.06
CA PHE A 103 48.81 42.09 -19.89
C PHE A 103 48.10 40.75 -19.96
N SER A 104 48.38 39.86 -19.01
CA SER A 104 47.68 38.56 -18.92
C SER A 104 46.30 38.69 -18.27
N PHE A 105 46.08 39.72 -17.45
CA PHE A 105 44.83 39.95 -16.72
C PHE A 105 44.44 41.43 -16.70
N ILE A 106 43.15 41.71 -16.86
CA ILE A 106 42.57 43.05 -16.75
C ILE A 106 41.45 42.99 -15.71
N ILE A 107 41.52 43.84 -14.70
CA ILE A 107 40.46 43.96 -13.70
C ILE A 107 39.45 45.01 -14.17
N ALA A 108 38.20 44.61 -14.28
CA ALA A 108 37.06 45.43 -14.61
C ALA A 108 36.15 45.56 -13.38
N SER A 109 35.61 46.76 -13.19
CA SER A 109 34.69 47.08 -12.10
C SER A 109 33.34 47.49 -12.68
N ASP A 110 32.28 46.75 -12.34
CA ASP A 110 30.89 47.15 -12.52
C ASP A 110 30.39 47.78 -11.20
N THR A 111 30.19 49.10 -11.19
CA THR A 111 29.68 49.84 -10.03
C THR A 111 28.18 50.15 -10.14
N GLY A 112 27.45 49.49 -11.05
CA GLY A 112 26.01 49.71 -11.26
C GLY A 112 25.67 50.91 -12.15
N ALA A 113 26.60 51.38 -12.98
CA ALA A 113 26.34 52.47 -13.92
C ALA A 113 25.46 52.04 -15.11
N GLY A 114 25.39 50.73 -15.38
CA GLY A 114 24.54 50.12 -16.39
C GLY A 114 23.18 49.67 -15.85
N THR A 115 22.57 48.70 -16.54
CA THR A 115 21.44 47.92 -16.00
C THR A 115 21.86 46.46 -15.85
N ALA A 116 21.10 45.70 -15.06
CA ALA A 116 21.22 44.24 -14.93
C ALA A 116 21.44 43.44 -16.25
N ASN A 117 20.94 43.93 -17.40
CA ASN A 117 21.10 43.26 -18.71
C ASN A 117 22.00 44.02 -19.70
N ALA A 118 22.48 45.21 -19.33
CA ALA A 118 23.38 46.06 -20.11
C ALA A 118 24.44 46.65 -19.18
N ILE A 119 25.42 45.83 -18.83
CA ILE A 119 26.46 46.11 -17.85
C ILE A 119 27.43 47.15 -18.43
N GLN A 120 27.82 48.12 -17.61
CA GLN A 120 28.87 49.08 -17.92
C GLN A 120 30.00 48.90 -16.91
N ALA A 121 31.13 48.37 -17.39
CA ALA A 121 32.29 48.13 -16.55
C ALA A 121 33.46 49.05 -16.93
N THR A 122 34.21 49.48 -15.92
CA THR A 122 35.40 50.32 -16.11
C THR A 122 36.67 49.53 -15.82
N THR A 123 37.71 49.73 -16.61
CA THR A 123 39.05 49.14 -16.41
C THR A 123 40.10 50.26 -16.41
N SER A 124 41.21 50.06 -15.69
CA SER A 124 42.32 51.03 -15.70
C SER A 124 43.15 51.00 -17.00
N ILE A 125 42.96 49.98 -17.82
CA ILE A 125 43.66 49.76 -19.09
C ILE A 125 42.70 49.25 -20.18
N PRO A 126 42.94 49.57 -21.46
CA PRO A 126 42.27 48.97 -22.61
C PRO A 126 42.02 47.46 -22.52
N VAL A 127 40.79 47.04 -22.82
CA VAL A 127 40.48 45.61 -23.04
C VAL A 127 40.92 45.16 -24.44
N SER A 128 41.47 43.95 -24.54
CA SER A 128 41.78 43.29 -25.82
C SER A 128 41.38 41.82 -25.79
N GLY A 129 41.27 41.18 -26.96
CA GLY A 129 40.98 39.75 -27.05
C GLY A 129 42.13 38.84 -26.61
N SER A 130 43.29 39.39 -26.27
CA SER A 130 44.47 38.66 -25.82
C SER A 130 44.65 38.64 -24.30
N ALA A 131 43.75 39.28 -23.55
CA ALA A 131 43.81 39.36 -22.10
C ALA A 131 42.58 38.72 -21.43
N LEU A 132 42.79 38.06 -20.29
CA LEU A 132 41.68 37.59 -19.46
C LEU A 132 41.12 38.76 -18.65
N ILE A 133 39.82 38.99 -18.73
CA ILE A 133 39.13 40.04 -17.98
C ILE A 133 38.46 39.42 -16.77
N TRP A 134 38.76 39.98 -15.60
CA TRP A 134 38.10 39.70 -14.33
C TRP A 134 37.12 40.82 -14.03
N MET A 135 35.82 40.53 -14.03
CA MET A 135 34.76 41.51 -13.79
C MET A 135 33.83 41.06 -12.66
N ASN A 136 33.42 41.96 -11.77
CA ASN A 136 32.30 41.72 -10.86
C ASN A 136 30.95 42.02 -11.54
N VAL A 137 29.88 41.42 -11.05
CA VAL A 137 28.51 41.70 -11.46
C VAL A 137 27.81 42.46 -10.33
N PHE A 138 27.33 43.68 -10.59
CA PHE A 138 26.67 44.48 -9.56
C PHE A 138 25.23 44.01 -9.30
N GLU A 139 24.46 43.75 -10.35
CA GLU A 139 23.06 43.33 -10.28
C GLU A 139 22.84 41.99 -10.96
N ALA A 140 21.94 41.17 -10.41
CA ALA A 140 21.54 39.93 -11.06
C ALA A 140 20.77 40.21 -12.36
N ASN A 141 21.11 39.52 -13.44
CA ASN A 141 20.43 39.74 -14.72
C ASN A 141 19.00 39.21 -14.68
N THR A 142 18.07 39.90 -15.35
CA THR A 142 16.63 39.55 -15.36
C THR A 142 16.13 39.09 -16.72
N ALA A 143 16.94 39.21 -17.76
CA ALA A 143 16.62 38.80 -19.12
C ALA A 143 17.87 38.24 -19.84
N SER A 144 17.65 37.76 -21.07
CA SER A 144 18.67 37.26 -21.98
C SER A 144 18.41 37.85 -23.38
N PRO A 145 19.43 38.30 -24.14
CA PRO A 145 20.86 38.28 -23.82
C PRO A 145 21.29 39.40 -22.85
N VAL A 146 22.42 39.18 -22.16
CA VAL A 146 23.11 40.20 -21.37
C VAL A 146 24.26 40.78 -22.19
N THR A 147 24.51 42.07 -22.06
CA THR A 147 25.65 42.75 -22.70
C THR A 147 26.57 43.40 -21.67
N VAL A 148 27.84 43.62 -22.04
CA VAL A 148 28.82 44.41 -21.29
C VAL A 148 29.53 45.38 -22.20
N SER A 149 29.69 46.63 -21.78
CA SER A 149 30.62 47.59 -22.39
C SER A 149 31.76 47.90 -21.43
N PHE A 150 32.99 47.95 -21.95
CA PHE A 150 34.18 48.32 -21.19
C PHE A 150 34.61 49.74 -21.56
N ASN A 151 34.75 50.64 -20.57
CA ASN A 151 35.16 52.03 -20.76
C ASN A 151 34.34 52.81 -21.81
N GLY A 152 33.02 52.57 -21.87
CA GLY A 152 32.14 53.21 -22.86
C GLY A 152 32.30 52.71 -24.30
N GLY A 153 33.03 51.59 -24.51
CA GLY A 153 33.17 50.95 -25.81
C GLY A 153 31.88 50.28 -26.31
N ALA A 154 31.98 49.58 -27.44
CA ALA A 154 30.85 48.84 -28.01
C ALA A 154 30.34 47.76 -27.04
N ALA A 155 29.02 47.57 -27.01
CA ALA A 155 28.39 46.53 -26.20
C ALA A 155 28.75 45.13 -26.76
N LEU A 156 29.33 44.30 -25.91
CA LEU A 156 29.67 42.91 -26.18
C LEU A 156 28.60 42.01 -25.59
N THR A 157 28.07 41.06 -26.36
CA THR A 157 27.13 40.07 -25.81
C THR A 157 27.87 39.10 -24.91
N ILE A 158 27.42 38.93 -23.66
CA ILE A 158 28.00 37.94 -22.75
C ILE A 158 27.52 36.55 -23.15
N LYS A 159 28.48 35.66 -23.38
CA LYS A 159 28.24 34.27 -23.77
C LYS A 159 28.90 33.32 -22.79
N THR A 160 28.23 32.22 -22.45
CA THR A 160 28.85 31.13 -21.69
C THR A 160 30.02 30.51 -22.47
N ASN A 161 30.83 29.68 -21.82
CA ASN A 161 31.96 29.03 -22.49
C ASN A 161 31.53 28.18 -23.72
N THR A 162 30.32 27.60 -23.68
CA THR A 162 29.72 26.84 -24.80
C THR A 162 29.08 27.73 -25.88
N GLY A 163 29.05 29.05 -25.71
CA GLY A 163 28.55 30.01 -26.71
C GLY A 163 27.06 30.36 -26.56
N ASN A 164 26.39 29.87 -25.52
CA ASN A 164 25.00 30.19 -25.23
C ASN A 164 24.88 31.60 -24.65
N ASN A 165 23.72 32.25 -24.83
CA ASN A 165 23.43 33.44 -24.05
C ASN A 165 23.30 33.06 -22.57
N VAL A 166 23.77 33.93 -21.69
CA VAL A 166 23.47 33.89 -20.26
C VAL A 166 21.95 33.89 -20.07
N ALA A 167 21.40 32.89 -19.38
CA ALA A 167 19.99 32.81 -19.05
C ALA A 167 19.60 33.89 -18.03
N SER A 168 18.31 34.24 -17.93
CA SER A 168 17.80 35.11 -16.87
C SER A 168 18.19 34.54 -15.49
N GLY A 169 18.69 35.39 -14.58
CA GLY A 169 19.16 35.01 -13.25
C GLY A 169 20.51 34.29 -13.21
N GLY A 170 21.15 34.04 -14.35
CA GLY A 170 22.36 33.25 -14.39
C GLY A 170 23.67 34.05 -14.21
N LEU A 171 23.62 35.37 -14.16
CA LEU A 171 24.59 36.23 -13.47
C LEU A 171 23.91 36.72 -12.20
N VAL A 172 24.54 36.48 -11.05
CA VAL A 172 24.00 36.90 -9.75
C VAL A 172 24.78 38.10 -9.21
N ALA A 173 24.11 38.94 -8.40
CA ALA A 173 24.76 40.08 -7.76
C ALA A 173 25.97 39.62 -6.91
N GLY A 174 27.10 40.31 -7.04
CA GLY A 174 28.36 39.96 -6.39
C GLY A 174 29.14 38.83 -7.07
N MET A 175 28.61 38.21 -8.14
CA MET A 175 29.34 37.19 -8.90
C MET A 175 30.59 37.78 -9.54
N ILE A 176 31.66 37.01 -9.53
CA ILE A 176 32.84 37.27 -10.34
C ILE A 176 32.77 36.44 -11.63
N VAL A 177 32.93 37.10 -12.77
CA VAL A 177 33.08 36.44 -14.07
C VAL A 177 34.47 36.67 -14.64
N LEU A 178 35.01 35.62 -15.23
CA LEU A 178 36.28 35.63 -15.95
C LEU A 178 35.98 35.34 -17.41
N GLY A 179 36.48 36.16 -18.34
CA GLY A 179 36.21 35.97 -19.76
C GLY A 179 37.16 36.70 -20.69
N ILE A 180 37.02 36.45 -21.98
CA ILE A 180 37.82 37.10 -23.03
C ILE A 180 36.91 37.78 -24.05
N VAL A 181 37.41 38.86 -24.68
CA VAL A 181 36.73 39.48 -25.82
C VAL A 181 37.00 38.63 -27.07
N SER A 182 35.93 38.19 -27.73
CA SER A 182 35.99 37.43 -28.99
C SER A 182 34.99 38.01 -29.97
N GLY A 183 35.47 38.83 -30.91
CA GLY A 183 34.61 39.57 -31.84
C GLY A 183 33.66 40.51 -31.11
N SER A 184 32.35 40.38 -31.33
CA SER A 184 31.29 41.14 -30.65
C SER A 184 30.78 40.50 -29.35
N THR A 185 31.53 39.54 -28.79
CA THR A 185 31.13 38.80 -27.59
C THR A 185 32.16 38.88 -26.47
N PHE A 186 31.68 38.83 -25.23
CA PHE A 186 32.48 38.57 -24.05
C PHE A 186 32.21 37.13 -23.61
N ARG A 187 33.15 36.22 -23.90
CA ARG A 187 32.98 34.79 -23.61
C ARG A 187 33.53 34.50 -22.22
N ILE A 188 32.65 34.15 -21.30
CA ILE A 188 33.04 33.76 -19.94
C ILE A 188 33.58 32.32 -19.93
N LEU A 189 34.52 32.03 -19.03
CA LEU A 189 35.21 30.75 -18.93
C LEU A 189 34.36 29.66 -18.27
N ASN A 190 33.41 30.04 -17.41
CA ASN A 190 32.47 29.12 -16.80
C ASN A 190 31.18 29.02 -17.62
N ASP A 191 30.53 27.86 -17.54
CA ASP A 191 29.20 27.67 -18.08
C ASP A 191 28.16 27.77 -16.96
N GLN A 192 26.93 28.16 -17.30
CA GLN A 192 25.79 28.09 -16.37
C GLN A 192 25.30 26.65 -16.18
N VAL A 193 25.89 25.67 -16.87
CA VAL A 193 25.49 24.27 -16.77
C VAL A 193 25.52 23.75 -15.33
N SER A 194 26.35 24.32 -14.43
CA SER A 194 26.32 23.97 -13.00
C SER A 194 25.00 24.31 -12.31
N SER A 195 24.33 25.43 -12.63
CA SER A 195 23.03 25.75 -12.03
C SER A 195 21.89 24.93 -12.64
N ALA A 196 21.97 24.62 -13.94
CA ALA A 196 21.02 23.71 -14.59
C ALA A 196 21.11 22.27 -14.03
N ILE A 197 22.32 21.80 -13.71
CA ILE A 197 22.53 20.50 -13.05
C ILE A 197 21.95 20.52 -11.63
N VAL A 198 22.15 21.59 -10.86
CA VAL A 198 21.55 21.72 -9.51
C VAL A 198 20.01 21.71 -9.60
N ALA A 199 19.42 22.47 -10.51
CA ALA A 199 17.98 22.49 -10.71
C ALA A 199 17.43 21.11 -11.14
N ALA A 200 18.15 20.37 -12.00
CA ALA A 200 17.76 19.01 -12.39
C ALA A 200 17.89 18.02 -11.22
N ALA A 201 18.88 18.18 -10.35
CA ALA A 201 19.04 17.36 -9.15
C ALA A 201 17.95 17.65 -8.11
N GLU A 202 17.58 18.91 -7.90
CA GLU A 202 16.46 19.31 -7.03
C GLU A 202 15.12 18.77 -7.55
N ALA A 203 14.89 18.83 -8.87
CA ALA A 203 13.69 18.24 -9.48
C ALA A 203 13.66 16.71 -9.34
N ALA A 204 14.80 16.04 -9.47
CA ALA A 204 14.91 14.60 -9.25
C ALA A 204 14.70 14.20 -7.78
N GLN A 205 15.18 15.01 -6.83
CA GLN A 205 14.91 14.83 -5.42
C GLN A 205 13.41 14.93 -5.12
N ALA A 206 12.74 15.99 -5.61
CA ALA A 206 11.30 16.17 -5.41
C ALA A 206 10.50 14.98 -5.98
N ALA A 207 10.83 14.53 -7.20
CA ALA A 207 10.19 13.36 -7.80
C ALA A 207 10.41 12.06 -7.01
N ALA A 208 11.57 11.90 -6.37
CA ALA A 208 11.86 10.75 -5.51
C ALA A 208 11.09 10.82 -4.18
N GLU A 209 10.94 12.01 -3.59
CA GLU A 209 10.13 12.24 -2.38
C GLU A 209 8.65 11.95 -2.65
N ASP A 210 8.10 12.40 -3.78
CA ASP A 210 6.73 12.10 -4.21
C ASP A 210 6.53 10.59 -4.42
N ALA A 211 7.44 9.92 -5.12
CA ALA A 211 7.37 8.47 -5.33
C ALA A 211 7.47 7.67 -4.02
N ALA A 212 8.26 8.13 -3.05
CA ALA A 212 8.34 7.52 -1.73
C ALA A 212 7.02 7.69 -0.96
N ALA A 213 6.39 8.86 -1.03
CA ALA A 213 5.07 9.10 -0.44
C ALA A 213 3.99 8.19 -1.08
N ASP A 214 3.99 8.07 -2.40
CA ASP A 214 3.10 7.17 -3.15
C ASP A 214 3.29 5.71 -2.75
N ALA A 215 4.55 5.26 -2.62
CA ALA A 215 4.87 3.90 -2.18
C ALA A 215 4.38 3.63 -0.77
N VAL A 216 4.52 4.57 0.16
CA VAL A 216 3.99 4.46 1.54
C VAL A 216 2.46 4.42 1.54
N ALA A 217 1.80 5.21 0.69
CA ALA A 217 0.34 5.18 0.53
C ALA A 217 -0.14 3.83 -0.02
N LEU A 218 0.56 3.28 -1.02
CA LEU A 218 0.29 1.95 -1.56
C LEU A 218 0.50 0.82 -0.54
N VAL A 219 1.55 0.91 0.29
CA VAL A 219 1.77 -0.04 1.40
C VAL A 219 0.69 0.10 2.47
N GLY A 220 0.18 1.31 2.75
CA GLY A 220 -0.98 1.51 3.64
C GLY A 220 -2.25 0.87 3.09
N LEU A 221 -2.49 0.98 1.78
CA LEU A 221 -3.60 0.31 1.10
C LEU A 221 -3.42 -1.21 1.04
N ALA A 222 -2.20 -1.70 0.83
CA ALA A 222 -1.88 -3.13 0.82
C ALA A 222 -1.92 -3.75 2.23
N ALA A 223 -1.51 -3.02 3.28
CA ALA A 223 -1.69 -3.42 4.66
C ALA A 223 -3.17 -3.39 5.09
N SER A 224 -4.00 -2.58 4.43
CA SER A 224 -5.46 -2.68 4.55
C SER A 224 -6.03 -3.91 3.82
N ALA A 225 -5.34 -4.42 2.79
CA ALA A 225 -5.75 -5.59 2.01
C ALA A 225 -5.19 -6.92 2.54
N ILE A 226 -4.09 -6.89 3.30
CA ILE A 226 -3.63 -8.00 4.13
C ILE A 226 -4.37 -7.88 5.48
N GLN A 227 -5.69 -8.09 5.48
CA GLN A 227 -6.37 -8.37 6.73
C GLN A 227 -6.09 -9.84 7.07
N PRO A 228 -5.53 -10.16 8.25
CA PRO A 228 -5.47 -11.53 8.69
C PRO A 228 -6.89 -12.08 8.65
N GLU A 229 -7.07 -13.31 8.17
CA GLU A 229 -8.37 -13.97 7.98
C GLU A 229 -9.21 -14.08 9.27
N ASP A 230 -8.67 -13.64 10.41
CA ASP A 230 -9.40 -13.40 11.64
C ASP A 230 -8.94 -12.08 12.30
N VAL A 231 -9.63 -10.96 12.00
CA VAL A 231 -9.54 -9.78 12.87
C VAL A 231 -10.27 -10.12 14.16
N TYR A 232 -9.50 -10.58 15.16
CA TYR A 232 -9.99 -10.87 16.50
C TYR A 232 -10.29 -9.56 17.23
N LEU A 233 -11.56 -9.16 17.26
CA LEU A 233 -12.03 -8.16 18.22
C LEU A 233 -12.15 -8.85 19.59
N SER A 234 -11.03 -8.93 20.31
CA SER A 234 -11.01 -9.37 21.70
C SER A 234 -11.64 -8.30 22.58
N LEU A 235 -12.81 -8.60 23.14
CA LEU A 235 -13.56 -7.67 23.97
C LEU A 235 -13.05 -7.75 25.42
N VAL A 236 -11.88 -7.18 25.68
CA VAL A 236 -11.17 -7.29 26.96
C VAL A 236 -11.89 -6.59 28.14
N ASN A 237 -13.04 -5.95 27.94
CA ASN A 237 -13.70 -5.11 28.96
C ASN A 237 -15.21 -5.38 29.17
N PHE A 238 -15.60 -6.65 29.23
CA PHE A 238 -17.00 -7.08 29.34
C PHE A 238 -17.56 -7.19 30.77
N ALA A 239 -17.11 -6.34 31.72
CA ALA A 239 -17.68 -6.28 33.07
C ALA A 239 -18.61 -5.05 33.25
N GLY A 240 -19.83 -5.24 33.77
CA GLY A 240 -20.75 -4.16 34.21
C GLY A 240 -22.05 -4.01 33.41
N ALA A 241 -22.93 -3.08 33.81
CA ALA A 241 -24.29 -2.85 33.28
C ALA A 241 -24.39 -2.39 31.79
N GLU A 242 -23.31 -2.53 31.02
CA GLU A 242 -23.14 -2.03 29.66
C GLU A 242 -23.07 -3.15 28.60
N ASP A 243 -23.34 -4.41 28.96
CA ASP A 243 -23.25 -5.58 28.06
C ASP A 243 -23.91 -5.32 26.70
N ASN A 244 -25.10 -4.74 26.74
CA ASN A 244 -25.91 -4.47 25.58
C ASN A 244 -25.24 -3.49 24.59
N ALA A 245 -24.60 -2.44 25.12
CA ALA A 245 -23.88 -1.45 24.32
C ALA A 245 -22.59 -2.05 23.74
N LYS A 246 -21.90 -2.89 24.52
CA LYS A 246 -20.66 -3.57 24.10
C LYS A 246 -20.90 -4.55 22.96
N PHE A 247 -21.95 -5.38 23.03
CA PHE A 247 -22.36 -6.25 21.91
C PHE A 247 -22.69 -5.43 20.66
N THR A 248 -23.47 -4.35 20.81
CA THR A 248 -23.81 -3.49 19.68
C THR A 248 -22.58 -2.85 19.05
N ALA A 249 -21.66 -2.32 19.85
CA ALA A 249 -20.42 -1.71 19.36
C ALA A 249 -19.51 -2.74 18.67
N ALA A 250 -19.37 -3.94 19.24
CA ALA A 250 -18.56 -5.02 18.68
C ALA A 250 -19.08 -5.46 17.30
N ILE A 251 -20.40 -5.67 17.20
CA ILE A 251 -21.06 -6.06 15.95
C ILE A 251 -20.94 -4.96 14.91
N ALA A 252 -21.15 -3.69 15.29
CA ALA A 252 -20.98 -2.56 14.38
C ALA A 252 -19.54 -2.43 13.87
N ALA A 253 -18.54 -2.62 14.74
CA ALA A 253 -17.13 -2.60 14.36
C ALA A 253 -16.79 -3.75 13.41
N ALA A 254 -17.28 -4.96 13.68
CA ALA A 254 -17.08 -6.11 12.80
C ALA A 254 -17.78 -5.92 11.44
N ALA A 255 -18.97 -5.34 11.42
CA ALA A 255 -19.73 -5.07 10.19
C ALA A 255 -19.10 -3.98 9.32
N ALA A 256 -18.32 -3.07 9.92
CA ALA A 256 -17.60 -2.04 9.18
C ALA A 256 -16.38 -2.58 8.40
N LEU A 257 -15.94 -3.81 8.69
CA LEU A 257 -14.87 -4.49 7.95
C LEU A 257 -15.46 -5.11 6.67
N SER A 258 -14.78 -4.92 5.54
CA SER A 258 -15.25 -5.36 4.21
C SER A 258 -15.53 -6.86 4.10
N ASN A 259 -14.87 -7.69 4.92
CA ASN A 259 -15.03 -9.15 4.95
C ASN A 259 -15.70 -9.66 6.23
N GLY A 260 -16.26 -8.78 7.06
CA GLY A 260 -16.75 -9.12 8.39
C GLY A 260 -15.62 -9.40 9.39
N ALA A 261 -15.96 -10.01 10.54
CA ALA A 261 -14.99 -10.32 11.60
C ALA A 261 -15.46 -11.44 12.53
N THR A 262 -14.51 -11.99 13.28
CA THR A 262 -14.76 -12.88 14.42
C THR A 262 -14.75 -12.07 15.73
N ILE A 263 -15.86 -12.11 16.45
CA ILE A 263 -16.06 -11.45 17.75
C ILE A 263 -15.91 -12.51 18.84
N PHE A 264 -14.90 -12.37 19.70
CA PHE A 264 -14.70 -13.27 20.83
C PHE A 264 -15.37 -12.72 22.09
N VAL A 265 -16.32 -13.46 22.63
CA VAL A 265 -17.00 -13.12 23.89
C VAL A 265 -16.33 -13.91 25.02
N PRO A 266 -15.65 -13.23 25.96
CA PRO A 266 -14.92 -13.91 27.02
C PRO A 266 -15.86 -14.56 28.04
N ARG A 267 -15.29 -15.40 28.90
CA ARG A 267 -16.00 -15.97 30.06
C ARG A 267 -16.69 -14.87 30.87
N GLY A 268 -17.95 -15.08 31.21
CA GLY A 268 -18.74 -14.09 31.95
C GLY A 268 -20.23 -14.39 31.87
N THR A 269 -21.05 -13.59 32.55
CA THR A 269 -22.51 -13.64 32.41
C THR A 269 -22.99 -12.32 31.84
N TYR A 270 -23.75 -12.39 30.75
CA TYR A 270 -24.14 -11.25 29.93
C TYR A 270 -25.65 -11.19 29.80
N SER A 271 -26.23 -10.06 30.21
CA SER A 271 -27.66 -9.81 30.08
C SER A 271 -27.90 -8.85 28.90
N ILE A 272 -28.45 -9.35 27.81
CA ILE A 272 -28.61 -8.58 26.55
C ILE A 272 -30.06 -8.51 26.09
N THR A 273 -30.40 -7.47 25.33
CA THR A 273 -31.54 -7.53 24.41
C THR A 273 -31.10 -8.19 23.10
N GLN A 274 -32.04 -8.50 22.21
CA GLN A 274 -31.74 -9.05 20.90
C GLN A 274 -30.60 -8.32 20.17
N LYS A 275 -29.75 -9.11 19.51
CA LYS A 275 -28.66 -8.62 18.65
C LYS A 275 -28.75 -9.22 17.26
N ALA A 276 -28.75 -8.37 16.25
CA ALA A 276 -28.57 -8.78 14.87
C ALA A 276 -27.12 -9.20 14.64
N VAL A 277 -26.90 -10.34 13.99
CA VAL A 277 -25.61 -10.83 13.53
C VAL A 277 -25.64 -10.79 11.99
N PRO A 278 -25.08 -9.74 11.38
CA PRO A 278 -25.04 -9.58 9.93
C PRO A 278 -24.25 -10.69 9.20
N GLN A 279 -24.31 -10.66 7.87
CA GLN A 279 -23.49 -11.48 7.00
C GLN A 279 -21.99 -11.37 7.36
N ASN A 280 -21.25 -12.46 7.19
CA ASN A 280 -19.79 -12.55 7.42
C ASN A 280 -19.32 -12.30 8.88
N ILE A 281 -20.22 -12.25 9.87
CA ILE A 281 -19.82 -12.09 11.28
C ILE A 281 -19.95 -13.41 12.03
N LYS A 282 -18.88 -13.76 12.76
CA LYS A 282 -18.86 -14.92 13.65
C LYS A 282 -18.79 -14.47 15.10
N LEU A 283 -19.72 -14.93 15.94
CA LEU A 283 -19.66 -14.78 17.38
C LEU A 283 -19.08 -16.07 17.98
N VAL A 284 -17.93 -15.98 18.65
CA VAL A 284 -17.31 -17.11 19.34
C VAL A 284 -17.36 -16.85 20.83
N LEU A 285 -18.23 -17.57 21.52
CA LEU A 285 -18.43 -17.46 22.96
C LEU A 285 -17.49 -18.44 23.68
N ASP A 286 -16.74 -17.95 24.66
CA ASP A 286 -15.99 -18.83 25.56
C ASP A 286 -16.92 -19.87 26.20
N LYS A 287 -16.43 -21.08 26.50
CA LYS A 287 -17.25 -22.13 27.14
C LYS A 287 -17.84 -21.72 28.50
N GLY A 288 -17.29 -20.72 29.17
CA GLY A 288 -17.85 -20.12 30.38
C GLY A 288 -18.64 -18.84 30.16
N ALA A 289 -18.88 -18.41 28.91
CA ALA A 289 -19.76 -17.29 28.60
C ALA A 289 -21.22 -17.73 28.70
N VAL A 290 -22.01 -17.02 29.50
CA VAL A 290 -23.44 -17.25 29.71
C VAL A 290 -24.19 -16.03 29.20
N ILE A 291 -25.02 -16.20 28.17
CA ILE A 291 -25.85 -15.13 27.59
C ILE A 291 -27.30 -15.37 28.01
N GLN A 292 -27.94 -14.33 28.54
CA GLN A 292 -29.33 -14.36 28.96
C GLN A 292 -30.08 -13.08 28.56
N PRO A 293 -31.42 -13.13 28.41
CA PRO A 293 -32.18 -11.96 28.00
C PRO A 293 -32.34 -10.97 29.16
N SER A 294 -32.10 -9.69 28.90
CA SER A 294 -32.32 -8.60 29.87
C SER A 294 -33.74 -8.01 29.81
N ALA A 295 -34.51 -8.33 28.77
CA ALA A 295 -35.88 -7.85 28.55
C ALA A 295 -36.65 -8.82 27.64
N ALA A 296 -37.98 -8.68 27.60
CA ALA A 296 -38.83 -9.46 26.71
C ALA A 296 -38.40 -9.27 25.25
N THR A 297 -38.16 -10.37 24.53
CA THR A 297 -37.62 -10.32 23.17
C THR A 297 -37.95 -11.57 22.34
N ALA A 298 -37.85 -11.46 21.01
CA ALA A 298 -38.05 -12.57 20.11
C ALA A 298 -36.88 -13.57 20.18
N SER A 299 -35.64 -13.09 20.24
CA SER A 299 -34.44 -13.93 20.40
C SER A 299 -33.28 -13.20 21.09
N LEU A 300 -32.25 -13.95 21.52
CA LEU A 300 -30.97 -13.35 21.93
C LEU A 300 -30.19 -12.87 20.71
N PHE A 301 -30.12 -13.72 19.68
CA PHE A 301 -29.44 -13.41 18.43
C PHE A 301 -30.36 -13.59 17.23
N ASP A 302 -30.19 -12.74 16.23
CA ASP A 302 -30.86 -12.81 14.93
C ASP A 302 -29.79 -12.83 13.83
N SER A 303 -29.51 -14.01 13.26
CA SER A 303 -28.53 -14.18 12.20
C SER A 303 -29.16 -13.87 10.84
N GLN A 304 -28.67 -12.82 10.18
CA GLN A 304 -29.35 -12.19 9.04
C GLN A 304 -28.68 -12.44 7.68
N GLY A 305 -27.52 -13.12 7.64
CA GLY A 305 -26.78 -13.32 6.40
C GLY A 305 -25.98 -14.62 6.35
N GLY A 306 -25.54 -14.99 5.16
CA GLY A 306 -24.60 -16.08 4.94
C GLY A 306 -23.21 -15.84 5.55
N LEU A 307 -22.40 -16.90 5.62
CA LEU A 307 -21.05 -16.90 6.22
C LEU A 307 -21.00 -16.35 7.66
N SER A 308 -22.14 -16.28 8.33
CA SER A 308 -22.27 -15.91 9.73
C SER A 308 -22.19 -17.15 10.61
N GLY A 309 -21.89 -16.94 11.89
CA GLY A 309 -22.00 -18.03 12.85
C GLY A 309 -22.03 -17.59 14.29
N ILE A 310 -22.53 -18.48 15.13
CA ILE A 310 -22.51 -18.34 16.58
C ILE A 310 -22.01 -19.67 17.13
N SER A 311 -20.95 -19.65 17.91
CA SER A 311 -20.40 -20.88 18.48
C SER A 311 -19.95 -20.74 19.92
N GLY A 312 -19.97 -21.85 20.65
CA GLY A 312 -19.56 -21.91 22.05
C GLY A 312 -20.59 -21.35 23.04
N GLY A 313 -20.22 -21.39 24.32
CA GLY A 313 -20.95 -20.76 25.42
C GLY A 313 -22.32 -21.38 25.75
N LEU A 314 -23.01 -20.69 26.66
CA LEU A 314 -24.32 -21.07 27.18
C LEU A 314 -25.33 -19.97 26.85
N LEU A 315 -26.39 -20.31 26.13
CA LEU A 315 -27.56 -19.45 25.97
C LEU A 315 -28.63 -19.97 26.93
N VAL A 316 -29.11 -19.11 27.83
CA VAL A 316 -30.07 -19.50 28.87
C VAL A 316 -31.22 -18.49 28.95
N ASN A 317 -32.41 -18.97 29.25
CA ASN A 317 -33.61 -18.15 29.37
C ASN A 317 -34.37 -18.42 30.68
N PRO A 318 -33.74 -18.25 31.85
CA PRO A 318 -34.33 -18.61 33.14
C PRO A 318 -35.64 -17.87 33.45
N SER A 319 -35.79 -16.66 32.91
CA SER A 319 -36.94 -15.78 33.15
C SER A 319 -38.01 -15.87 32.05
N GLY A 320 -37.84 -16.74 31.04
CA GLY A 320 -38.81 -16.85 29.95
C GLY A 320 -38.96 -15.58 29.09
N LEU A 321 -37.98 -14.67 29.12
CA LEU A 321 -38.06 -13.38 28.45
C LEU A 321 -37.81 -13.47 26.94
N ALA A 322 -37.03 -14.46 26.48
CA ALA A 322 -36.82 -14.70 25.05
C ALA A 322 -37.69 -15.87 24.56
N THR A 323 -38.28 -15.76 23.37
CA THR A 323 -38.99 -16.90 22.76
C THR A 323 -38.01 -17.90 22.14
N ASN A 324 -37.00 -17.41 21.42
CA ASN A 324 -35.99 -18.22 20.73
C ASN A 324 -34.60 -17.91 21.30
N ALA A 325 -33.64 -18.83 21.23
CA ALA A 325 -32.25 -18.44 21.51
C ALA A 325 -31.68 -17.71 20.29
N ILE A 326 -31.78 -18.35 19.13
CA ILE A 326 -31.29 -17.84 17.84
C ILE A 326 -32.43 -17.88 16.81
N ILE A 327 -32.67 -16.76 16.15
CA ILE A 327 -33.44 -16.71 14.90
C ILE A 327 -32.42 -16.64 13.76
N VAL A 328 -32.68 -17.37 12.68
CA VAL A 328 -31.93 -17.28 11.42
C VAL A 328 -32.91 -16.82 10.35
N SER A 329 -32.61 -15.67 9.76
CA SER A 329 -33.44 -15.02 8.75
C SER A 329 -32.55 -14.44 7.67
N LYS A 330 -32.06 -15.31 6.76
CA LYS A 330 -31.11 -14.90 5.73
C LYS A 330 -31.64 -15.14 4.31
N PRO A 331 -31.07 -14.48 3.28
CA PRO A 331 -31.36 -14.79 1.89
C PRO A 331 -31.04 -16.25 1.53
N ALA A 332 -31.70 -16.76 0.50
CA ALA A 332 -31.36 -18.03 -0.13
C ALA A 332 -30.17 -17.84 -1.08
N ASP A 333 -28.97 -17.80 -0.51
CA ASP A 333 -27.70 -17.49 -1.18
C ASP A 333 -26.74 -18.69 -1.20
N ASN A 334 -27.16 -19.86 -0.70
CA ASN A 334 -26.37 -21.05 -0.43
C ASN A 334 -25.13 -20.83 0.46
N LEU A 335 -25.00 -19.67 1.10
CA LEU A 335 -23.91 -19.39 2.02
C LEU A 335 -24.31 -19.88 3.42
N SER A 336 -23.39 -20.57 4.09
CA SER A 336 -23.70 -21.24 5.36
C SER A 336 -23.91 -20.26 6.51
N CYS A 337 -24.91 -20.50 7.35
CA CYS A 337 -25.01 -19.95 8.70
C CYS A 337 -24.72 -21.09 9.68
N VAL A 338 -23.72 -20.93 10.56
CA VAL A 338 -23.25 -22.01 11.44
C VAL A 338 -23.59 -21.73 12.90
N ILE A 339 -24.22 -22.69 13.56
CA ILE A 339 -24.51 -22.68 14.99
C ILE A 339 -23.82 -23.92 15.57
N ASP A 340 -22.76 -23.73 16.38
CA ASP A 340 -21.86 -24.83 16.76
C ASP A 340 -21.43 -24.83 18.23
N ASP A 341 -21.35 -26.00 18.88
CA ASP A 341 -20.87 -26.15 20.28
C ASP A 341 -21.59 -25.23 21.29
N ILE A 342 -22.90 -25.00 21.11
CA ILE A 342 -23.72 -24.16 22.01
C ILE A 342 -24.54 -25.03 22.97
N TYR A 343 -24.62 -24.62 24.24
CA TYR A 343 -25.60 -25.13 25.20
C TYR A 343 -26.83 -24.21 25.28
N PHE A 344 -28.02 -24.72 24.95
CA PHE A 344 -29.29 -23.97 24.98
C PHE A 344 -30.18 -24.45 26.13
N SER A 345 -30.75 -23.53 26.91
CA SER A 345 -31.70 -23.92 27.97
C SER A 345 -32.89 -22.97 28.14
N GLN A 346 -34.07 -23.58 28.31
CA GLN A 346 -35.34 -22.93 28.70
C GLN A 346 -35.92 -21.95 27.67
N PHE A 347 -35.63 -22.15 26.38
CA PHE A 347 -36.29 -21.40 25.31
C PHE A 347 -37.52 -22.14 24.81
N THR A 348 -38.53 -21.41 24.31
CA THR A 348 -39.60 -22.05 23.53
C THR A 348 -39.00 -22.75 22.31
N ARG A 349 -38.00 -22.14 21.66
CA ARG A 349 -37.21 -22.76 20.58
C ARG A 349 -35.72 -22.46 20.74
N ALA A 350 -34.82 -23.44 20.65
CA ALA A 350 -33.40 -23.13 20.69
C ALA A 350 -32.97 -22.40 19.40
N VAL A 351 -33.24 -23.00 18.24
CA VAL A 351 -32.99 -22.40 16.92
C VAL A 351 -34.27 -22.33 16.11
N ARG A 352 -34.53 -21.16 15.49
CA ARG A 352 -35.63 -20.98 14.54
C ARG A 352 -35.11 -20.42 13.21
N LEU A 353 -35.19 -21.20 12.14
CA LEU A 353 -35.02 -20.69 10.77
C LEU A 353 -36.36 -20.13 10.29
N THR A 354 -36.43 -18.83 10.02
CA THR A 354 -37.62 -18.19 9.45
C THR A 354 -37.56 -18.03 7.94
N SER A 355 -36.36 -18.06 7.35
CA SER A 355 -36.11 -18.10 5.92
C SER A 355 -34.63 -18.37 5.64
N GLY A 356 -34.32 -18.99 4.51
CA GLY A 356 -32.96 -19.18 4.01
C GLY A 356 -32.58 -20.65 3.79
N ASP A 357 -31.33 -20.86 3.37
CA ASP A 357 -30.74 -22.17 3.07
C ASP A 357 -29.43 -22.40 3.84
N CYS A 358 -28.81 -23.57 3.72
CA CYS A 358 -27.48 -23.89 4.26
C CYS A 358 -27.31 -23.60 5.78
N LEU A 359 -28.36 -23.74 6.60
CA LEU A 359 -28.24 -23.67 8.05
C LEU A 359 -27.52 -24.93 8.56
N LYS A 360 -26.48 -24.76 9.37
CA LYS A 360 -25.79 -25.85 10.06
C LYS A 360 -25.95 -25.69 11.57
N VAL A 361 -26.59 -26.65 12.22
CA VAL A 361 -26.65 -26.73 13.69
C VAL A 361 -25.89 -27.98 14.11
N THR A 362 -24.71 -27.79 14.71
CA THR A 362 -23.76 -28.86 14.97
C THR A 362 -23.27 -28.88 16.41
N ASN A 363 -23.03 -30.08 16.95
CA ASN A 363 -22.41 -30.27 18.27
C ASN A 363 -23.09 -29.50 19.43
N CYS A 364 -24.36 -29.14 19.28
CA CYS A 364 -25.08 -28.34 20.27
C CYS A 364 -25.81 -29.23 21.27
N THR A 365 -25.99 -28.74 22.48
CA THR A 365 -26.80 -29.38 23.52
C THR A 365 -28.02 -28.55 23.84
N GLY A 366 -29.21 -29.13 23.81
CA GLY A 366 -30.47 -28.47 24.20
C GLY A 366 -31.08 -29.11 25.44
N VAL A 367 -31.37 -28.35 26.49
CA VAL A 367 -32.01 -28.86 27.70
C VAL A 367 -33.26 -28.05 28.05
N SER A 368 -34.40 -28.74 28.12
CA SER A 368 -35.70 -28.15 28.48
C SER A 368 -36.13 -27.02 27.55
N ASN A 369 -35.85 -27.14 26.25
CA ASN A 369 -36.40 -26.27 25.23
C ASN A 369 -37.74 -26.82 24.74
N GLY A 370 -38.66 -25.98 24.28
CA GLY A 370 -39.93 -26.45 23.70
C GLY A 370 -39.73 -27.20 22.38
N THR A 371 -38.88 -26.67 21.50
CA THR A 371 -38.38 -27.32 20.28
C THR A 371 -36.89 -27.03 20.15
N PHE A 372 -36.06 -28.01 19.82
CA PHE A 372 -34.64 -27.80 19.63
C PHE A 372 -34.36 -27.01 18.33
N VAL A 373 -34.76 -27.54 17.16
CA VAL A 373 -34.64 -26.80 15.89
C VAL A 373 -35.98 -26.75 15.18
N LEU A 374 -36.45 -25.54 14.88
CA LEU A 374 -37.63 -25.30 14.06
C LEU A 374 -37.24 -24.63 12.75
N PHE A 375 -37.57 -25.28 11.64
CA PHE A 375 -37.60 -24.66 10.32
C PHE A 375 -39.03 -24.19 10.08
N ALA A 376 -39.27 -22.89 10.29
CA ALA A 376 -40.60 -22.31 10.06
C ALA A 376 -40.86 -22.06 8.57
N ASP A 377 -39.81 -21.78 7.80
CA ASP A 377 -39.87 -21.65 6.35
C ASP A 377 -38.49 -21.94 5.73
N ASP A 378 -38.49 -22.38 4.47
CA ASP A 378 -37.30 -22.85 3.74
C ASP A 378 -36.47 -23.85 4.58
N GLY A 379 -35.15 -23.91 4.39
CA GLY A 379 -34.29 -24.93 4.99
C GLY A 379 -33.53 -25.78 3.99
N ARG A 380 -33.46 -25.33 2.73
CA ARG A 380 -32.66 -26.00 1.71
C ARG A 380 -31.24 -26.25 2.15
N ASN A 381 -30.68 -27.41 1.80
CA ASN A 381 -29.27 -27.76 2.02
C ASN A 381 -28.80 -27.63 3.49
N SER A 382 -29.72 -27.75 4.45
CA SER A 382 -29.43 -27.55 5.87
C SER A 382 -29.00 -28.85 6.55
N THR A 383 -28.17 -28.76 7.58
CA THR A 383 -27.62 -29.91 8.30
C THR A 383 -27.77 -29.74 9.80
N ILE A 384 -28.41 -30.71 10.45
CA ILE A 384 -28.54 -30.82 11.90
C ILE A 384 -27.78 -32.06 12.32
N SER A 385 -26.58 -31.90 12.91
CA SER A 385 -25.73 -33.06 13.20
C SER A 385 -24.91 -33.02 14.48
N GLY A 386 -24.76 -34.18 15.14
CA GLY A 386 -23.95 -34.29 16.35
C GLY A 386 -24.56 -33.60 17.57
N ASN A 387 -25.86 -33.30 17.54
CA ASN A 387 -26.53 -32.57 18.62
C ASN A 387 -27.11 -33.52 19.67
N TYR A 388 -27.31 -33.01 20.88
CA TYR A 388 -27.95 -33.73 21.97
C TYR A 388 -29.08 -32.90 22.58
N ALA A 389 -30.33 -33.33 22.46
CA ALA A 389 -31.48 -32.59 23.00
C ALA A 389 -32.25 -33.43 24.03
N ILE A 390 -32.51 -32.84 25.20
CA ILE A 390 -33.27 -33.43 26.30
C ILE A 390 -34.49 -32.55 26.61
N GLY A 391 -35.67 -33.17 26.57
CA GLY A 391 -36.96 -32.52 26.73
C GLY A 391 -37.45 -31.82 25.46
N GLY A 392 -38.74 -31.51 25.44
CA GLY A 392 -39.40 -30.89 24.29
C GLY A 392 -39.32 -31.68 22.99
N ASN A 393 -39.61 -31.01 21.88
CA ASN A 393 -39.45 -31.55 20.54
C ASN A 393 -37.99 -31.47 20.07
N GLY A 394 -37.54 -32.43 19.27
CA GLY A 394 -36.25 -32.35 18.58
C GLY A 394 -36.30 -31.38 17.39
N VAL A 395 -36.41 -31.91 16.17
CA VAL A 395 -36.44 -31.13 14.92
C VAL A 395 -37.85 -31.07 14.35
N SER A 396 -38.29 -29.88 13.90
CA SER A 396 -39.55 -29.69 13.20
C SER A 396 -39.32 -28.94 11.89
N LEU A 397 -39.74 -29.54 10.77
CA LEU A 397 -39.76 -28.92 9.44
C LEU A 397 -41.18 -28.50 9.08
N GLN A 398 -41.41 -27.20 8.98
CA GLN A 398 -42.70 -26.61 8.59
C GLN A 398 -42.51 -25.77 7.33
N LYS A 399 -43.63 -25.48 6.67
CA LYS A 399 -43.65 -24.66 5.46
C LYS A 399 -44.64 -23.52 5.64
N VAL A 400 -44.15 -22.29 5.43
CA VAL A 400 -45.01 -21.12 5.21
C VAL A 400 -45.06 -20.81 3.72
N THR A 401 -43.89 -20.68 3.07
CA THR A 401 -43.73 -20.33 1.65
C THR A 401 -43.00 -21.44 0.90
N GLN A 402 -41.82 -21.84 1.38
CA GLN A 402 -40.92 -22.80 0.75
C GLN A 402 -40.67 -23.96 1.71
N GLY A 403 -40.76 -25.20 1.21
CA GLY A 403 -40.42 -26.37 2.04
C GLY A 403 -38.91 -26.59 2.10
N ALA A 404 -38.43 -27.19 3.19
CA ALA A 404 -37.06 -27.66 3.28
C ALA A 404 -36.75 -28.70 2.19
N GLU A 405 -35.56 -28.64 1.61
CA GLU A 405 -35.12 -29.59 0.58
C GLU A 405 -33.64 -29.95 0.73
N GLY A 406 -33.28 -31.22 0.54
CA GLY A 406 -31.88 -31.64 0.70
C GLY A 406 -31.36 -31.45 2.13
N ALA A 407 -32.23 -31.58 3.14
CA ALA A 407 -31.87 -31.37 4.53
C ALA A 407 -31.45 -32.69 5.22
N TYR A 408 -30.43 -32.61 6.07
CA TYR A 408 -29.84 -33.75 6.78
C TYR A 408 -30.04 -33.61 8.28
N ILE A 409 -30.61 -34.63 8.92
CA ILE A 409 -30.75 -34.78 10.36
C ILE A 409 -29.97 -36.03 10.74
N GLN A 410 -28.72 -35.88 11.18
CA GLN A 410 -27.81 -37.01 11.32
C GLN A 410 -26.98 -37.07 12.60
N ASN A 411 -26.75 -38.25 13.14
CA ASN A 411 -25.88 -38.47 14.30
C ASN A 411 -26.29 -37.63 15.53
N ASN A 412 -27.59 -37.42 15.75
CA ASN A 412 -28.11 -36.69 16.91
C ASN A 412 -28.63 -37.65 17.98
N GLY A 413 -28.65 -37.22 19.25
CA GLY A 413 -29.36 -37.88 20.34
C GLY A 413 -30.55 -37.02 20.79
N PHE A 414 -31.78 -37.48 20.58
CA PHE A 414 -32.99 -36.78 21.01
C PHE A 414 -33.76 -37.60 22.04
N LEU A 415 -33.95 -37.01 23.22
CA LEU A 415 -34.67 -37.57 24.36
C LEU A 415 -35.87 -36.65 24.68
N PRO A 416 -36.99 -36.79 23.95
CA PRO A 416 -38.10 -35.84 24.03
C PRO A 416 -38.85 -35.93 25.37
N ALA A 417 -39.61 -34.88 25.71
CA ALA A 417 -40.51 -34.90 26.85
C ALA A 417 -41.82 -35.67 26.56
N SER A 418 -42.66 -35.84 27.57
CA SER A 418 -44.04 -36.29 27.33
C SER A 418 -44.81 -35.28 26.47
N GLY A 419 -45.58 -35.79 25.52
CA GLY A 419 -46.38 -35.07 24.52
C GLY A 419 -45.60 -34.60 23.30
N THR A 420 -44.36 -35.05 23.09
CA THR A 420 -43.45 -34.46 22.07
C THR A 420 -42.82 -35.52 21.16
N TYR A 421 -42.13 -35.08 20.11
CA TYR A 421 -41.53 -35.93 19.07
C TYR A 421 -40.04 -35.64 18.90
N CYS A 422 -39.28 -36.60 18.34
CA CYS A 422 -37.88 -36.39 17.99
C CYS A 422 -37.75 -35.64 16.66
N VAL A 423 -38.53 -36.03 15.65
CA VAL A 423 -38.54 -35.37 14.34
C VAL A 423 -39.98 -35.26 13.82
N GLN A 424 -40.37 -34.07 13.36
CA GLN A 424 -41.61 -33.87 12.61
C GLN A 424 -41.31 -33.23 11.25
N LEU A 425 -41.80 -33.85 10.18
CA LEU A 425 -41.78 -33.31 8.83
C LEU A 425 -43.23 -32.94 8.46
N GLY A 426 -43.57 -31.66 8.45
CA GLY A 426 -44.83 -31.11 7.90
C GLY A 426 -44.69 -30.63 6.46
N CYS A 427 -43.48 -30.70 5.91
CA CYS A 427 -43.10 -30.48 4.53
C CYS A 427 -41.74 -31.13 4.25
N GLY A 428 -41.38 -31.32 2.98
CA GLY A 428 -39.99 -31.57 2.62
C GLY A 428 -39.80 -32.31 1.29
N LEU A 429 -38.62 -32.13 0.69
CA LEU A 429 -38.14 -32.90 -0.46
C LEU A 429 -36.71 -33.37 -0.18
N GLU A 430 -36.37 -34.63 -0.43
CA GLU A 430 -34.99 -35.12 -0.25
C GLU A 430 -34.44 -34.95 1.18
N ILE A 431 -35.23 -35.35 2.18
CA ILE A 431 -34.85 -35.25 3.60
C ILE A 431 -34.21 -36.56 4.06
N SER A 432 -33.06 -36.48 4.72
CA SER A 432 -32.35 -37.63 5.28
C SER A 432 -32.30 -37.59 6.80
N ILE A 433 -32.75 -38.66 7.45
CA ILE A 433 -32.72 -38.90 8.90
C ILE A 433 -31.81 -40.11 9.13
N LEU A 434 -30.54 -39.86 9.49
CA LEU A 434 -29.47 -40.87 9.45
C LEU A 434 -28.73 -41.03 10.79
N GLY A 435 -28.58 -42.26 11.30
CA GLY A 435 -27.63 -42.51 12.39
C GLY A 435 -27.98 -41.85 13.73
N ASN A 436 -29.25 -41.50 13.95
CA ASN A 436 -29.68 -40.84 15.18
C ASN A 436 -30.06 -41.84 16.28
N ILE A 437 -30.05 -41.36 17.52
CA ILE A 437 -30.56 -42.06 18.70
C ILE A 437 -31.80 -41.29 19.18
N PHE A 438 -32.96 -41.91 19.05
CA PHE A 438 -34.23 -41.43 19.58
C PHE A 438 -34.60 -42.33 20.76
N ASP A 439 -34.51 -41.80 21.98
CA ASP A 439 -34.70 -42.56 23.22
C ASP A 439 -35.67 -41.87 24.16
N GLN A 440 -36.18 -42.61 25.16
CA GLN A 440 -37.06 -42.11 26.21
C GLN A 440 -38.37 -41.50 25.71
N ILE A 441 -38.88 -41.93 24.54
CA ILE A 441 -40.21 -41.51 24.10
C ILE A 441 -41.26 -42.09 25.07
N THR A 442 -42.06 -41.22 25.66
CA THR A 442 -43.09 -41.60 26.65
C THR A 442 -44.52 -41.58 26.10
N THR A 443 -44.77 -40.80 25.04
CA THR A 443 -46.09 -40.63 24.42
C THR A 443 -45.92 -40.24 22.95
N GLY A 444 -46.87 -40.60 22.09
CA GLY A 444 -46.90 -40.22 20.68
C GLY A 444 -45.78 -40.85 19.85
N PRO A 445 -45.62 -40.40 18.58
CA PRO A 445 -44.62 -40.95 17.67
C PRO A 445 -43.21 -40.38 17.88
N ALA A 446 -42.15 -41.17 17.65
CA ALA A 446 -40.78 -40.63 17.62
C ALA A 446 -40.53 -39.79 16.36
N ILE A 447 -40.88 -40.31 15.18
CA ILE A 447 -40.76 -39.62 13.90
C ILE A 447 -42.15 -39.47 13.29
N ILE A 448 -42.51 -38.24 12.92
CA ILE A 448 -43.76 -37.90 12.26
C ILE A 448 -43.45 -37.40 10.85
N ILE A 449 -44.03 -38.02 9.83
CA ILE A 449 -44.04 -37.53 8.45
C ILE A 449 -45.50 -37.24 8.09
N ASP A 450 -45.87 -35.96 8.16
CA ASP A 450 -47.25 -35.50 8.02
C ASP A 450 -47.42 -34.72 6.71
N GLY A 451 -47.85 -35.44 5.68
CA GLY A 451 -48.19 -34.89 4.38
C GLY A 451 -49.66 -34.48 4.23
N GLN A 452 -50.41 -34.27 5.31
CA GLN A 452 -51.83 -33.91 5.22
C GLN A 452 -52.03 -32.50 4.64
N THR A 453 -51.15 -31.56 5.00
CA THR A 453 -51.22 -30.17 4.50
C THR A 453 -50.32 -29.95 3.29
N ASN A 454 -49.11 -30.49 3.29
CA ASN A 454 -48.14 -30.31 2.21
C ASN A 454 -47.67 -31.66 1.66
N ALA A 455 -47.40 -31.76 0.37
CA ALA A 455 -46.75 -32.95 -0.17
C ALA A 455 -45.33 -33.11 0.38
N ILE A 456 -44.95 -34.34 0.74
CA ILE A 456 -43.61 -34.69 1.24
C ILE A 456 -43.04 -35.83 0.42
N HIS A 457 -41.89 -35.63 -0.22
CA HIS A 457 -41.31 -36.61 -1.15
C HIS A 457 -39.85 -36.95 -0.81
N SER A 458 -39.41 -38.13 -1.24
CA SER A 458 -38.00 -38.58 -1.18
C SER A 458 -37.41 -38.53 0.24
N ILE A 459 -38.01 -39.27 1.17
CA ILE A 459 -37.56 -39.29 2.57
C ILE A 459 -36.74 -40.54 2.85
N LYS A 460 -35.59 -40.36 3.51
CA LYS A 460 -34.69 -41.44 3.92
C LYS A 460 -34.61 -41.49 5.44
N VAL A 461 -34.95 -42.64 6.03
CA VAL A 461 -34.80 -42.95 7.45
C VAL A 461 -33.84 -44.14 7.56
N GLU A 462 -32.60 -43.91 7.96
CA GLU A 462 -31.56 -44.94 7.87
C GLU A 462 -30.72 -45.03 9.15
N SER A 463 -30.38 -46.26 9.56
CA SER A 463 -29.41 -46.52 10.63
C SER A 463 -29.72 -45.84 11.97
N ASN A 464 -31.00 -45.58 12.27
CA ASN A 464 -31.40 -44.94 13.52
C ASN A 464 -31.72 -45.99 14.60
N TRP A 465 -31.45 -45.65 15.86
CA TRP A 465 -31.97 -46.36 17.01
C TRP A 465 -33.19 -45.61 17.56
N ILE A 466 -34.34 -46.28 17.66
CA ILE A 466 -35.65 -45.67 17.90
C ILE A 466 -36.38 -46.45 19.01
N GLY A 467 -36.17 -46.03 20.26
CA GLY A 467 -36.66 -46.73 21.46
C GLY A 467 -37.61 -45.89 22.31
N ARG A 468 -38.65 -46.51 22.83
CA ARG A 468 -39.51 -45.89 23.86
C ARG A 468 -38.91 -46.03 25.27
N GLN A 469 -39.34 -45.18 26.19
CA GLN A 469 -39.12 -45.42 27.61
C GLN A 469 -39.85 -46.69 28.06
N SER A 470 -39.18 -47.52 28.88
CA SER A 470 -39.81 -48.69 29.47
C SER A 470 -41.07 -48.31 30.27
N GLY A 471 -42.18 -49.00 30.02
CA GLY A 471 -43.47 -48.74 30.66
C GLY A 471 -44.27 -47.57 30.09
N ALA A 472 -43.81 -46.90 29.02
CA ALA A 472 -44.55 -45.83 28.37
C ALA A 472 -45.80 -46.35 27.63
N ALA A 473 -46.97 -46.15 28.24
CA ALA A 473 -48.26 -46.70 27.80
C ALA A 473 -48.99 -45.89 26.72
N ASN A 474 -48.34 -44.88 26.13
CA ASN A 474 -48.90 -44.05 25.05
C ASN A 474 -47.86 -43.78 23.95
N ALA A 475 -46.73 -44.48 23.95
CA ALA A 475 -45.70 -44.34 22.91
C ALA A 475 -46.10 -45.22 21.73
N ASP A 476 -46.93 -44.66 20.85
CA ASP A 476 -47.72 -45.44 19.88
C ASP A 476 -46.87 -45.96 18.73
N TYR A 477 -46.03 -45.11 18.14
CA TYR A 477 -45.31 -45.42 16.89
C TYR A 477 -43.85 -44.97 16.85
N GLY A 478 -42.96 -45.79 16.29
CA GLY A 478 -41.59 -45.34 16.02
C GLY A 478 -41.54 -44.37 14.84
N LEU A 479 -42.03 -44.82 13.69
CA LEU A 479 -42.20 -44.00 12.48
C LEU A 479 -43.68 -43.92 12.11
N TYR A 480 -44.25 -42.72 12.15
CA TYR A 480 -45.65 -42.44 11.81
C TYR A 480 -45.73 -41.61 10.53
N VAL A 481 -46.32 -42.16 9.48
CA VAL A 481 -46.43 -41.52 8.17
C VAL A 481 -47.89 -41.40 7.78
N VAL A 482 -48.33 -40.17 7.48
CA VAL A 482 -49.72 -39.87 7.12
C VAL A 482 -49.80 -38.85 5.99
N GLY A 483 -50.84 -38.90 5.16
CA GLY A 483 -51.08 -37.87 4.14
C GLY A 483 -50.49 -38.16 2.76
N ASN A 484 -50.23 -37.09 1.99
CA ASN A 484 -49.62 -37.15 0.66
C ASN A 484 -48.09 -37.23 0.76
N VAL A 485 -47.61 -38.41 1.15
CA VAL A 485 -46.17 -38.70 1.30
C VAL A 485 -45.74 -39.70 0.22
N ARG A 486 -44.59 -39.48 -0.44
CA ARG A 486 -44.07 -40.34 -1.50
C ARG A 486 -42.59 -40.67 -1.27
N ASP A 487 -42.16 -41.81 -1.81
CA ASP A 487 -40.75 -42.23 -1.83
C ASP A 487 -40.05 -42.24 -0.46
N VAL A 488 -40.73 -42.80 0.55
CA VAL A 488 -40.16 -43.03 1.89
C VAL A 488 -39.36 -44.33 1.90
N LYS A 489 -38.10 -44.27 2.32
CA LYS A 489 -37.19 -45.40 2.49
C LYS A 489 -36.81 -45.51 3.98
N SER A 490 -37.10 -46.64 4.62
CA SER A 490 -36.69 -46.95 6.00
C SER A 490 -35.86 -48.21 6.00
N PHE A 491 -34.58 -48.15 6.35
CA PHE A 491 -33.72 -49.33 6.36
C PHE A 491 -32.58 -49.25 7.39
N ASN A 492 -32.15 -50.41 7.90
CA ASN A 492 -31.14 -50.54 8.95
C ASN A 492 -31.49 -49.83 10.27
N ASN A 493 -32.76 -49.55 10.53
CA ASN A 493 -33.20 -48.95 11.79
C ASN A 493 -33.54 -50.03 12.83
N THR A 494 -33.41 -49.67 14.10
CA THR A 494 -33.81 -50.49 15.25
C THR A 494 -34.99 -49.84 15.95
N TYR A 495 -36.14 -50.53 16.01
CA TYR A 495 -37.35 -50.05 16.68
C TYR A 495 -37.61 -50.87 17.94
N VAL A 496 -37.64 -50.23 19.12
CA VAL A 496 -37.73 -50.93 20.40
C VAL A 496 -38.92 -50.46 21.24
N GLY A 497 -39.82 -51.41 21.54
CA GLY A 497 -40.80 -51.30 22.60
C GLY A 497 -42.13 -50.63 22.24
N TRP A 498 -42.37 -50.16 21.02
CA TRP A 498 -43.60 -49.43 20.64
C TRP A 498 -44.91 -50.15 21.00
N GLN A 499 -45.92 -49.39 21.45
CA GLN A 499 -47.20 -49.91 21.93
C GLN A 499 -48.09 -50.41 20.79
N GLU A 500 -48.18 -49.66 19.71
CA GLU A 500 -48.99 -50.07 18.56
C GLU A 500 -48.12 -50.72 17.48
N ALA A 501 -47.16 -49.97 16.91
CA ALA A 501 -46.28 -50.48 15.87
C ALA A 501 -44.92 -49.78 15.84
N GLY A 502 -43.87 -50.48 15.41
CA GLY A 502 -42.59 -49.83 15.10
C GLY A 502 -42.74 -48.80 13.96
N ILE A 503 -43.47 -49.19 12.91
CA ILE A 503 -43.73 -48.35 11.74
C ILE A 503 -45.22 -48.38 11.40
N TYR A 504 -45.80 -47.21 11.18
CA TYR A 504 -47.20 -47.03 10.83
C TYR A 504 -47.35 -46.11 9.62
N PHE A 505 -48.03 -46.60 8.58
CA PHE A 505 -48.37 -45.85 7.39
C PHE A 505 -49.88 -45.76 7.23
N ASN A 506 -50.41 -44.53 7.28
CA ASN A 506 -51.81 -44.25 7.02
C ASN A 506 -51.95 -43.32 5.82
N GLY A 507 -52.11 -43.92 4.64
CA GLY A 507 -52.28 -43.17 3.41
C GLY A 507 -53.60 -42.39 3.37
N LEU A 508 -53.66 -41.34 2.54
CA LEU A 508 -54.94 -40.72 2.19
C LEU A 508 -55.79 -41.76 1.43
N ALA A 509 -57.11 -41.69 1.61
CA ALA A 509 -58.12 -42.49 0.89
C ALA A 509 -58.12 -42.28 -0.65
N GLY A 510 -57.12 -41.60 -1.22
CA GLY A 510 -56.97 -41.31 -2.65
C GLY A 510 -55.64 -41.77 -3.28
N GLY A 511 -54.85 -42.59 -2.60
CA GLY A 511 -53.64 -43.20 -3.18
C GLY A 511 -52.35 -42.49 -2.82
N THR A 512 -51.88 -42.73 -1.60
CA THR A 512 -50.45 -42.64 -1.30
C THR A 512 -49.75 -43.72 -2.14
N LEU A 513 -49.07 -43.33 -3.23
CA LEU A 513 -48.18 -44.22 -3.98
C LEU A 513 -46.98 -44.53 -3.08
N LEU A 514 -47.17 -45.52 -2.20
CA LEU A 514 -46.14 -45.97 -1.29
C LEU A 514 -45.16 -46.85 -2.06
N TYR A 515 -44.10 -46.25 -2.59
CA TYR A 515 -42.97 -46.99 -3.14
C TYR A 515 -41.95 -47.21 -2.02
N CYS A 516 -42.28 -48.12 -1.09
CA CYS A 516 -41.35 -48.58 -0.08
C CYS A 516 -40.43 -49.64 -0.72
N ARG A 517 -39.18 -49.28 -1.01
CA ARG A 517 -38.23 -50.13 -1.76
C ARG A 517 -37.46 -51.13 -0.87
N SER A 518 -37.33 -50.90 0.44
CA SER A 518 -36.72 -51.86 1.39
C SER A 518 -37.21 -51.51 2.81
N LEU A 519 -37.49 -52.56 3.60
CA LEU A 519 -37.75 -52.52 5.04
C LEU A 519 -36.86 -53.59 5.68
N ASP A 520 -35.58 -53.29 5.84
CA ASP A 520 -34.61 -54.13 6.55
C ASP A 520 -34.43 -53.64 7.99
N ASP A 521 -35.54 -53.56 8.72
CA ASP A 521 -35.59 -53.03 10.08
C ASP A 521 -35.84 -54.14 11.11
N THR A 522 -35.17 -54.05 12.27
CA THR A 522 -35.35 -55.02 13.36
C THR A 522 -36.33 -54.48 14.41
N ALA A 523 -37.43 -55.21 14.65
CA ALA A 523 -38.40 -54.91 15.70
C ALA A 523 -38.39 -56.03 16.75
N GLN A 524 -38.20 -55.69 18.02
CA GLN A 524 -37.99 -56.69 19.08
C GLN A 524 -39.26 -57.17 19.82
N THR A 525 -40.45 -56.56 19.62
CA THR A 525 -41.63 -56.91 20.43
C THR A 525 -43.01 -56.92 19.76
N HIS A 526 -43.22 -56.36 18.56
CA HIS A 526 -44.53 -56.35 17.84
C HIS A 526 -44.35 -56.31 16.31
N ALA A 527 -45.45 -56.43 15.55
CA ALA A 527 -45.44 -56.41 14.08
C ALA A 527 -44.63 -55.22 13.54
N CYS A 528 -43.65 -55.50 12.68
CA CYS A 528 -42.69 -54.51 12.18
C CYS A 528 -43.38 -53.35 11.44
N ALA A 529 -44.49 -53.62 10.74
CA ALA A 529 -45.26 -52.60 10.04
C ALA A 529 -46.76 -52.93 9.96
N THR A 530 -47.60 -51.91 10.11
CA THR A 530 -49.06 -52.00 9.88
C THR A 530 -49.46 -51.06 8.76
N PHE A 531 -50.28 -51.55 7.82
CA PHE A 531 -50.71 -50.82 6.62
C PHE A 531 -52.25 -50.80 6.53
N SER A 532 -52.85 -49.63 6.37
CA SER A 532 -54.31 -49.48 6.29
C SER A 532 -54.89 -49.61 4.87
N SER A 533 -54.07 -49.76 3.82
CA SER A 533 -54.51 -49.87 2.42
C SER A 533 -53.66 -50.88 1.59
N PRO A 534 -54.16 -51.41 0.45
CA PRO A 534 -53.47 -52.42 -0.34
C PRO A 534 -52.23 -51.84 -1.05
N MET A 535 -51.04 -52.25 -0.59
CA MET A 535 -49.76 -51.88 -1.22
C MET A 535 -49.36 -52.81 -2.37
N ARG A 536 -48.71 -52.25 -3.40
CA ARG A 536 -47.85 -53.03 -4.31
C ARG A 536 -46.48 -53.19 -3.65
N LYS A 537 -46.19 -54.37 -3.11
CA LYS A 537 -44.82 -54.76 -2.75
C LYS A 537 -44.02 -55.04 -4.03
N HIS A 538 -42.99 -54.27 -4.30
CA HIS A 538 -41.92 -54.69 -5.21
C HIS A 538 -40.80 -55.26 -4.34
N HIS A 539 -40.60 -56.58 -4.40
CA HIS A 539 -39.41 -57.23 -3.86
C HIS A 539 -38.34 -57.16 -4.96
N ASP A 540 -37.31 -56.34 -4.76
CA ASP A 540 -36.03 -56.42 -5.46
C ASP A 540 -34.92 -56.55 -4.42
#